data_AF-A0A2N5AHP6-F1
#
_entry.id   AF-A0A2N5AHP6-F1
#
_cell.length_a   1.000
_cell.length_b   1.000
_cell.length_c   1.000
_cell.angle_alpha   90.00
_cell.angle_beta   90.00
_cell.angle_gamma   90.00
#
_symmetry.space_group_name_H-M   'P 1'
#
loop_
_entity.id
_entity.type
_entity.pdbx_description
1 polymer ?
#
loop_
_entity_poly.entity_id
_entity_poly.type
_entity_poly.pdbx_seq_one_letter_code
_entity_poly.pdbx_strand_id
1 'polypeptide(L)'
;MADYQGKKVVIIGLGMTGLSCVDFFMARGVTPRVMDTRVAPPGLDKLPESVECHVGGLNDTWLLAADLIVASPGIALAHPSLSASADAGV
;
A
#
# COMPACT_ATOMS: atom_id res chain seq x y z
N MET A 1 5.64 -16.17 12.95
CA MET A 1 4.81 -15.13 12.28
C MET A 1 5.67 -13.88 12.19
N ALA A 2 5.74 -13.21 11.05
CA ALA A 2 6.42 -11.91 10.98
C ALA A 2 5.65 -10.90 11.84
N ASP A 3 6.37 -10.15 12.67
CA ASP A 3 5.81 -9.05 13.44
C ASP A 3 5.88 -7.78 12.59
N TYR A 4 4.73 -7.15 12.40
CA TYR A 4 4.60 -5.93 11.59
C TYR A 4 4.40 -4.69 12.45
N GLN A 5 4.46 -4.80 13.80
CA GLN A 5 4.19 -3.66 14.67
C GLN A 5 5.24 -2.57 14.46
N GLY A 6 4.77 -1.32 14.35
CA GLY A 6 5.63 -0.16 14.11
C GLY A 6 6.19 -0.06 12.69
N LYS A 7 5.87 -0.99 11.79
CA LYS A 7 6.32 -0.95 10.38
C LYS A 7 5.44 -0.01 9.57
N LYS A 8 6.05 0.79 8.71
CA LYS A 8 5.35 1.62 7.73
C LYS A 8 4.97 0.76 6.52
N VAL A 9 3.74 0.28 6.50
CA VAL A 9 3.22 -0.58 5.44
C VAL A 9 2.53 0.26 4.36
N VAL A 10 2.91 0.06 3.12
CA VAL A 10 2.26 0.67 1.94
C VAL A 10 1.66 -0.42 1.07
N ILE A 11 0.38 -0.31 0.77
CA ILE A 11 -0.36 -1.24 -0.09
C ILE A 11 -0.61 -0.55 -1.42
N ILE A 12 -0.20 -1.18 -2.52
CA ILE A 12 -0.42 -0.67 -3.88
C ILE A 12 -1.52 -1.49 -4.54
N GLY A 13 -2.59 -0.81 -4.95
CA GLY A 13 -3.77 -1.40 -5.56
C GLY A 13 -4.87 -1.61 -4.53
N LEU A 14 -5.90 -0.80 -4.64
CA LEU A 14 -7.16 -0.95 -3.94
C LEU A 14 -8.13 -1.84 -4.73
N GLY A 15 -9.03 -2.50 -4.01
CA GLY A 15 -9.90 -3.54 -4.54
C GLY A 15 -10.31 -4.50 -3.43
N MET A 16 -10.92 -5.63 -3.78
CA MET A 16 -11.23 -6.67 -2.79
C MET A 16 -9.96 -7.19 -2.10
N THR A 17 -8.93 -7.52 -2.88
CA THR A 17 -7.65 -7.99 -2.34
C THR A 17 -6.94 -6.90 -1.52
N GLY A 18 -6.91 -5.66 -2.00
CA GLY A 18 -6.30 -4.54 -1.29
C GLY A 18 -6.98 -4.25 0.05
N LEU A 19 -8.31 -4.27 0.10
CA LEU A 19 -9.07 -4.14 1.35
C LEU A 19 -8.77 -5.28 2.34
N SER A 20 -8.69 -6.53 1.86
CA SER A 20 -8.29 -7.64 2.73
C SER A 20 -6.88 -7.48 3.29
N CYS A 21 -5.95 -6.89 2.53
CA CYS A 21 -4.63 -6.53 3.05
C CYS A 21 -4.73 -5.44 4.13
N VAL A 22 -5.56 -4.41 3.93
CA VAL A 22 -5.80 -3.37 4.94
C VAL A 22 -6.33 -3.98 6.24
N ASP A 23 -7.38 -4.80 6.15
CA ASP A 23 -7.97 -5.48 7.31
C ASP A 23 -6.96 -6.37 8.03
N PHE A 24 -6.10 -7.07 7.27
CA PHE A 24 -5.06 -7.92 7.82
C PHE A 24 -4.06 -7.15 8.71
N PHE A 25 -3.62 -5.96 8.30
CA PHE A 25 -2.70 -5.14 9.08
C PHE A 25 -3.40 -4.44 10.24
N MET A 26 -4.61 -3.91 10.00
CA MET A 26 -5.42 -3.26 11.03
C MET A 26 -5.75 -4.21 12.17
N ALA A 27 -6.10 -5.47 11.88
CA ALA A 27 -6.33 -6.50 12.89
C ALA A 27 -5.09 -6.85 13.73
N ARG A 28 -3.90 -6.44 13.28
CA ARG A 28 -2.61 -6.61 13.98
C ARG A 28 -2.12 -5.31 14.63
N GLY A 29 -2.95 -4.27 14.66
CA GLY A 29 -2.60 -2.97 15.26
C GLY A 29 -1.66 -2.13 14.38
N VAL A 30 -1.57 -2.43 13.09
CA VAL A 30 -0.76 -1.67 12.13
C VAL A 30 -1.69 -0.92 11.19
N THR A 31 -1.53 0.39 11.08
CA THR A 31 -2.29 1.21 10.13
C THR A 31 -1.50 1.33 8.83
N PRO A 32 -1.88 0.59 7.77
CA PRO A 32 -1.20 0.71 6.49
C PRO A 32 -1.62 2.01 5.79
N ARG A 33 -0.88 2.37 4.74
CA ARG A 33 -1.28 3.38 3.76
C ARG A 33 -1.62 2.69 2.44
N VAL A 34 -2.58 3.23 1.70
CA VAL A 34 -3.01 2.65 0.43
C VAL A 34 -2.73 3.62 -0.71
N MET A 35 -2.21 3.13 -1.82
CA MET A 35 -2.10 3.88 -3.06
C MET A 35 -2.67 3.11 -4.24
N ASP A 36 -3.29 3.80 -5.18
CA ASP A 36 -3.80 3.22 -6.42
C ASP A 36 -3.58 4.17 -7.59
N THR A 37 -3.18 3.61 -8.74
CA THR A 37 -2.97 4.40 -9.97
C THR A 37 -4.28 4.86 -10.60
N ARG A 38 -5.41 4.22 -10.26
CA ARG A 38 -6.74 4.64 -10.70
C ARG A 38 -7.23 5.79 -9.82
N VAL A 39 -7.92 6.75 -10.42
CA VAL A 39 -8.52 7.90 -9.72
C VAL A 39 -9.70 7.47 -8.83
N ALA A 40 -10.47 6.47 -9.27
CA ALA A 40 -11.61 5.92 -8.54
C ALA A 40 -11.48 4.38 -8.45
N PRO A 41 -10.62 3.86 -7.56
CA PRO A 41 -10.46 2.43 -7.42
C PRO A 41 -11.65 1.78 -6.69
N PRO A 42 -11.99 0.52 -7.01
CA PRO A 42 -13.07 -0.19 -6.36
C PRO A 42 -12.76 -0.40 -4.87
N GLY A 43 -13.71 -0.06 -4.00
CA GLY A 43 -13.56 -0.22 -2.55
C GLY A 43 -13.01 1.00 -1.82
N LEU A 44 -12.82 2.14 -2.51
CA LEU A 44 -12.46 3.42 -1.87
C LEU A 44 -13.46 3.81 -0.78
N ASP A 45 -14.77 3.66 -1.05
CA ASP A 45 -15.84 3.96 -0.09
C ASP A 45 -15.85 3.04 1.15
N LYS A 46 -15.15 1.90 1.09
CA LYS A 46 -15.05 0.93 2.19
C LYS A 46 -13.79 1.12 3.02
N LEU A 47 -12.88 1.99 2.57
CA LEU A 47 -11.63 2.22 3.27
C LEU A 47 -11.91 3.02 4.55
N PRO A 48 -11.43 2.59 5.73
CA PRO A 48 -11.62 3.34 6.95
C PRO A 48 -10.91 4.69 6.89
N GLU A 49 -11.52 5.74 7.47
CA GLU A 49 -11.00 7.11 7.44
C GLU A 49 -9.62 7.28 8.10
N SER A 50 -9.23 6.33 8.96
CA SER A 50 -7.90 6.30 9.59
C SER A 50 -6.78 5.88 8.64
N VAL A 51 -7.11 5.29 7.49
CA VAL A 51 -6.13 4.81 6.51
C VAL A 51 -5.94 5.87 5.43
N GLU A 52 -4.72 6.40 5.34
CA GLU A 52 -4.37 7.36 4.30
C GLU A 52 -4.41 6.67 2.91
N CYS A 53 -5.13 7.30 1.97
CA CYS A 53 -5.27 6.81 0.60
C CYS A 53 -4.76 7.84 -0.41
N HIS A 54 -3.96 7.37 -1.36
CA HIS A 54 -3.51 8.15 -2.51
C HIS A 54 -4.04 7.53 -3.81
N VAL A 55 -4.78 8.28 -4.61
CA VAL A 55 -5.40 7.80 -5.85
C VAL A 55 -4.91 8.60 -7.06
N GLY A 56 -4.97 7.99 -8.24
CA GLY A 56 -4.56 8.61 -9.50
C GLY A 56 -3.05 8.61 -9.75
N GLY A 57 -2.28 7.87 -8.96
CA GLY A 57 -0.83 7.80 -9.10
C GLY A 57 -0.16 6.96 -8.01
N LEU A 58 1.16 6.84 -8.11
CA LEU A 58 2.00 6.33 -7.03
C LEU A 58 2.69 7.51 -6.34
N ASN A 59 2.88 7.39 -5.04
CA ASN A 59 3.56 8.41 -4.24
C ASN A 59 4.94 7.90 -3.85
N ASP A 60 5.98 8.39 -4.53
CA ASP A 60 7.37 7.96 -4.30
C ASP A 60 7.82 8.21 -2.85
N THR A 61 7.39 9.32 -2.24
CA THR A 61 7.71 9.64 -0.84
C THR A 61 7.18 8.57 0.12
N TRP A 62 5.99 8.03 -0.16
CA TRP A 62 5.42 6.96 0.65
C TRP A 62 6.15 5.64 0.43
N LEU A 63 6.49 5.32 -0.81
CA LEU A 63 7.20 4.09 -1.15
C LEU A 63 8.61 4.06 -0.56
N LEU A 64 9.36 5.15 -0.70
CA LEU A 64 10.72 5.29 -0.15
C LEU A 64 10.76 5.32 1.38
N ALA A 65 9.68 5.77 2.01
CA ALA A 65 9.56 5.79 3.47
C ALA A 65 8.96 4.51 4.05
N ALA A 66 8.54 3.56 3.21
CA ALA A 66 7.93 2.31 3.65
C ALA A 66 8.97 1.33 4.17
N ASP A 67 8.59 0.52 5.16
CA ASP A 67 9.34 -0.67 5.56
C ASP A 67 8.88 -1.92 4.82
N LEU A 68 7.66 -1.88 4.26
CA LEU A 68 7.05 -3.00 3.57
C LEU A 68 6.10 -2.48 2.49
N ILE A 69 6.30 -2.92 1.26
CA ILE A 69 5.41 -2.64 0.14
C ILE A 69 4.64 -3.91 -0.23
N VAL A 70 3.32 -3.84 -0.18
CA VAL A 70 2.41 -4.88 -0.64
C VAL A 70 1.89 -4.50 -2.02
N ALA A 71 2.56 -5.00 -3.04
CA ALA A 71 2.20 -4.77 -4.44
C ALA A 71 1.10 -5.77 -4.88
N SER A 72 -0.05 -5.25 -5.30
CA SER A 72 -1.08 -6.06 -5.96
C SER A 72 -0.54 -6.63 -7.28
N PRO A 73 -0.89 -7.88 -7.67
CA PRO A 73 -0.38 -8.52 -8.89
C PRO A 73 -0.69 -7.76 -10.19
N GLY A 74 -1.65 -6.82 -10.15
CA GLY A 74 -1.95 -5.93 -11.28
C GLY A 74 -0.95 -4.79 -11.49
N ILE A 75 -0.01 -4.56 -10.56
CA ILE A 75 1.03 -3.55 -10.71
C ILE A 75 2.30 -4.19 -11.29
N ALA A 76 2.89 -3.56 -12.30
CA ALA A 76 4.17 -4.00 -12.81
C ALA A 76 5.27 -3.71 -11.78
N LEU A 77 5.96 -4.73 -11.29
CA LEU A 77 7.12 -4.56 -10.40
C LEU A 77 8.23 -3.72 -11.05
N ALA A 78 8.29 -3.70 -12.39
CA ALA A 78 9.17 -2.85 -13.17
C ALA A 78 8.77 -1.36 -13.20
N HIS A 79 7.73 -0.95 -12.45
CA HIS A 79 7.37 0.46 -12.34
C HIS A 79 8.55 1.26 -11.75
N PRO A 80 8.92 2.43 -12.31
CA PRO A 80 10.07 3.21 -11.85
C PRO A 80 10.09 3.46 -10.34
N SER A 81 8.94 3.85 -9.77
CA SER A 81 8.79 4.07 -8.32
C SER A 81 9.03 2.81 -7.46
N LEU A 82 8.64 1.63 -7.97
CA LEU A 82 8.87 0.36 -7.28
C LEU A 82 10.32 -0.06 -7.38
N SER A 83 10.94 0.10 -8.55
CA SER A 83 12.37 -0.13 -8.72
C SER A 83 13.17 0.76 -7.78
N ALA A 84 12.90 2.07 -7.76
CA ALA A 84 13.59 3.02 -6.88
C ALA A 84 13.49 2.64 -5.39
N SER A 85 12.37 2.06 -4.97
CA SER A 85 12.17 1.60 -3.59
C SER A 85 12.95 0.31 -3.30
N ALA A 86 12.96 -0.63 -4.24
CA ALA A 86 13.77 -1.84 -4.15
C ALA A 86 15.28 -1.51 -4.14
N ASP A 87 15.71 -0.56 -4.97
CA ASP A 87 17.09 -0.03 -4.99
C ASP A 87 17.45 0.67 -3.67
N ALA A 88 16.46 1.26 -2.98
CA ALA A 88 16.62 1.86 -1.65
C ALA A 88 16.62 0.84 -0.50
N GLY A 89 16.38 -0.45 -0.79
CA GLY A 89 16.41 -1.53 0.20
C GLY A 89 15.08 -1.77 0.94
N VAL A 90 13.96 -1.33 0.35
CA VAL A 90 12.59 -1.61 0.83
C VAL A 90 12.10 -2.97 0.35
#